data_AF-A0A956KKT1-F1
#
_entry.id   AF-A0A956KKT1-F1
#
_cell.length_a   1.000
_cell.length_b   1.000
_cell.length_c   1.000
_cell.angle_alpha   90.00
_cell.angle_beta   90.00
_cell.angle_gamma   90.00
#
_symmetry.space_group_name_H-M   'P 1'
#
loop_
_entity.id
_entity.type
_entity.pdbx_description
1 polymer ?
#
loop_
_entity_poly.entity_id
_entity_poly.type
_entity_poly.pdbx_seq_one_letter_code
_entity_poly.pdbx_strand_id
1 'polypeptide(L)'
;MLRAGFDEAGLGPTLGPLVVAGFATSVTGGDQGRGPIDDLRGPLAALVGEPGARGGKLEVGDSKKIHTGPRKLARVERTALATVAWIHGVVPATVAELFGLVVDTSHEVPGDRKAPWWASLDEALPIVCQPLDGDAVAHQVRRAGEAAGRLPLWYRADVLSAARINRELVAEEARVDGTKNTWAT
;
A
#
# COMPACT_ATOMS: atom_id res chain seq x y z
N MET A 1 -5.35 19.40 6.96
CA MET A 1 -4.39 18.57 7.74
C MET A 1 -3.92 17.42 6.86
N LEU A 2 -2.67 16.98 6.99
CA LEU A 2 -2.17 15.77 6.31
C LEU A 2 -2.30 14.58 7.26
N ARG A 3 -2.75 13.44 6.74
CA ARG A 3 -2.76 12.16 7.47
C ARG A 3 -2.01 11.13 6.66
N ALA A 4 -1.11 10.39 7.29
CA ALA A 4 -0.31 9.35 6.65
C ALA A 4 -0.29 8.10 7.51
N GLY A 5 -0.41 6.94 6.86
CA GLY A 5 -0.22 5.63 7.48
C GLY A 5 0.89 4.88 6.75
N PHE A 6 1.68 4.13 7.51
CA PHE A 6 2.75 3.28 7.00
C PHE A 6 2.55 1.88 7.56
N ASP A 7 2.90 0.87 6.76
CA ASP A 7 2.82 -0.54 7.15
C ASP A 7 3.84 -1.35 6.35
N GLU A 8 4.17 -2.54 6.84
CA GLU A 8 5.10 -3.46 6.20
C GLU A 8 4.53 -4.86 6.00
N ALA A 9 5.01 -5.54 4.96
CA ALA A 9 4.67 -6.93 4.68
C ALA A 9 5.92 -7.71 4.26
N GLY A 10 6.04 -8.96 4.70
CA GLY A 10 7.18 -9.81 4.33
C GLY A 10 8.34 -9.83 5.33
N LEU A 11 8.18 -9.26 6.53
CA LEU A 11 9.21 -9.32 7.58
C LEU A 11 9.40 -10.73 8.18
N GLY A 12 8.32 -11.52 8.29
CA GLY A 12 8.32 -12.84 8.93
C GLY A 12 8.84 -14.01 8.08
N PRO A 13 8.50 -14.11 6.78
CA PRO A 13 8.99 -15.18 5.92
C PRO A 13 10.51 -15.18 5.73
N THR A 14 11.11 -16.38 5.59
CA THR A 14 12.54 -16.53 5.30
C THR A 14 12.92 -16.11 3.86
N LEU A 15 11.93 -16.09 2.95
CA LEU A 15 12.11 -15.80 1.53
C LEU A 15 11.10 -14.76 1.06
N GLY A 16 11.48 -14.02 0.02
CA GLY A 16 10.69 -12.95 -0.55
C GLY A 16 11.22 -11.56 -0.17
N PRO A 17 10.68 -10.50 -0.77
CA PRO A 17 11.02 -9.14 -0.39
C PRO A 17 10.27 -8.72 0.88
N LEU A 18 10.88 -7.79 1.62
CA LEU A 18 10.17 -6.95 2.58
C LEU A 18 9.60 -5.75 1.81
N VAL A 19 8.31 -5.49 1.93
CA VAL A 19 7.66 -4.32 1.34
C VAL A 19 7.29 -3.37 2.46
N VAL A 20 7.72 -2.12 2.36
CA VAL A 20 7.29 -1.03 3.24
C VAL A 20 6.46 -0.08 2.41
N ALA A 21 5.22 0.16 2.78
CA ALA A 21 4.31 1.00 2.04
C ALA A 21 3.78 2.13 2.90
N GLY A 22 3.38 3.22 2.25
CA GLY A 22 2.66 4.27 2.93
C GLY A 22 1.64 4.95 2.04
N PHE A 23 0.65 5.53 2.69
CA PHE A 23 -0.49 6.19 2.07
C PHE A 23 -0.78 7.49 2.81
N ALA A 24 -0.93 8.59 2.07
CA ALA A 24 -1.23 9.89 2.64
C ALA A 24 -2.44 10.56 1.97
N THR A 25 -3.20 11.29 2.79
CA THR A 25 -4.38 12.06 2.38
C THR A 25 -4.33 13.48 2.92
N SER A 26 -4.94 14.40 2.18
CA SER A 26 -5.33 15.72 2.67
C SER A 26 -6.74 15.64 3.26
N VAL A 27 -6.89 16.22 4.43
CA VAL A 27 -8.17 16.44 5.10
C VAL A 27 -8.53 17.91 5.00
N THR A 28 -9.65 18.18 4.33
CA THR A 28 -10.27 19.50 4.19
C THR A 28 -11.63 19.53 4.89
N GLY A 29 -12.03 20.72 5.37
CA GLY A 29 -13.18 20.89 6.27
C GLY A 29 -12.82 20.63 7.74
N GLY A 30 -13.46 21.36 8.66
CA GLY A 30 -13.17 21.26 10.09
C GLY A 30 -13.46 19.87 10.65
N ASP A 31 -12.58 19.37 11.52
CA ASP A 31 -12.64 18.03 12.13
C ASP A 31 -13.65 17.97 13.29
N GLN A 32 -14.82 18.58 13.10
CA GLN A 32 -15.83 18.69 14.16
C GLN A 32 -16.50 17.33 14.39
N GLY A 33 -15.91 16.53 15.29
CA GLY A 33 -16.58 15.41 15.96
C GLY A 33 -16.51 14.05 15.27
N ARG A 34 -15.55 13.79 14.37
CA ARG A 34 -15.46 12.51 13.65
C ARG A 34 -14.29 11.65 14.13
N GLY A 35 -14.50 10.92 15.23
CA GLY A 35 -13.70 9.75 15.61
C GLY A 35 -12.24 10.05 15.96
N PRO A 36 -11.39 9.02 16.07
CA PRO A 36 -9.95 9.17 16.28
C PRO A 36 -9.32 10.05 15.20
N ILE A 37 -8.24 10.76 15.56
CA ILE A 37 -7.51 11.71 14.71
C ILE A 37 -7.00 11.11 13.38
N ASP A 38 -7.04 9.79 13.21
CA ASP A 38 -6.56 9.06 12.02
C ASP A 38 -7.68 8.32 11.25
N ASP A 39 -8.96 8.57 11.57
CA ASP A 39 -10.05 7.82 10.95
C ASP A 39 -10.32 8.22 9.48
N LEU A 40 -9.93 7.34 8.55
CA LEU A 40 -10.34 7.37 7.14
C LEU A 40 -11.60 6.56 6.88
N ARG A 41 -11.95 5.62 7.77
CA ARG A 41 -13.04 4.67 7.54
C ARG A 41 -14.40 5.29 7.81
N GLY A 42 -14.55 6.09 8.87
CA GLY A 42 -15.77 6.83 9.15
C GLY A 42 -16.17 7.76 8.00
N PRO A 43 -15.29 8.68 7.57
CA PRO A 43 -15.58 9.58 6.45
C PRO A 43 -15.89 8.85 5.12
N LEU A 44 -15.27 7.70 4.88
CA LEU A 44 -15.45 6.91 3.65
C LEU A 44 -16.40 5.71 3.84
N ALA A 45 -17.19 5.64 4.91
CA ALA A 45 -17.93 4.44 5.31
C ALA A 45 -18.96 3.93 4.27
N ALA A 46 -19.35 4.76 3.31
CA ALA A 46 -20.17 4.34 2.17
C ALA A 46 -19.42 3.37 1.24
N LEU A 47 -18.10 3.52 1.14
CA LEU A 47 -17.23 2.77 0.23
C LEU A 47 -16.35 1.76 0.97
N VAL A 48 -15.85 2.11 2.15
CA VAL A 48 -14.93 1.27 2.93
C VAL A 48 -15.61 0.66 4.14
N GLY A 49 -15.08 -0.46 4.60
CA GLY A 49 -15.56 -1.13 5.81
C GLY A 49 -14.46 -1.91 6.52
N GLU A 50 -14.78 -2.36 7.72
CA GLU A 50 -13.94 -3.29 8.49
C GLU A 50 -13.76 -4.63 7.76
N PRO A 51 -12.75 -5.43 8.14
CA PRO A 51 -12.59 -6.79 7.64
C PRO A 51 -13.88 -7.61 7.78
N GLY A 52 -14.32 -8.24 6.68
CA GLY A 52 -15.60 -8.96 6.61
C GLY A 52 -16.83 -8.09 6.30
N ALA A 53 -16.66 -6.82 5.91
CA ALA A 53 -17.76 -5.96 5.48
C ALA A 53 -18.58 -6.58 4.32
N ARG A 54 -19.89 -6.37 4.36
CA ARG A 54 -20.84 -6.83 3.32
C ARG A 54 -21.08 -5.75 2.26
N GLY A 55 -21.71 -6.13 1.16
CA GLY A 55 -22.19 -5.18 0.15
C GLY A 55 -21.10 -4.66 -0.80
N GLY A 56 -19.99 -5.39 -0.96
CA GLY A 56 -18.95 -5.04 -1.94
C GLY A 56 -18.03 -3.88 -1.55
N LYS A 57 -18.07 -3.46 -0.28
CA LYS A 57 -17.18 -2.44 0.27
C LYS A 57 -15.71 -2.87 0.19
N LEU A 58 -14.81 -1.89 0.09
CA LEU A 58 -13.38 -2.08 0.20
C LEU A 58 -13.02 -2.32 1.67
N GLU A 59 -12.40 -3.46 1.97
CA GLU A 59 -12.03 -3.80 3.34
C GLU A 59 -10.73 -3.08 3.70
N VAL A 60 -10.75 -2.29 4.79
CA VAL A 60 -9.61 -1.53 5.32
C VAL A 60 -9.48 -1.80 6.82
N GLY A 61 -8.32 -2.30 7.22
CA GLY A 61 -8.01 -2.64 8.61
C GLY A 61 -6.79 -3.56 8.69
N ASP A 62 -6.66 -4.24 9.83
CA ASP A 62 -5.57 -5.19 10.07
C ASP A 62 -5.52 -6.25 8.98
N SER A 63 -4.39 -6.28 8.25
CA SER A 63 -4.16 -7.17 7.12
C SER A 63 -4.27 -8.65 7.53
N LYS A 64 -3.93 -9.03 8.77
CA LYS A 64 -4.09 -10.40 9.28
C LYS A 64 -5.56 -10.79 9.40
N LYS A 65 -6.43 -9.84 9.76
CA LYS A 65 -7.88 -10.08 9.83
C LYS A 65 -8.50 -10.21 8.44
N ILE A 66 -8.09 -9.36 7.50
CA ILE A 66 -8.51 -9.46 6.09
C ILE A 66 -7.97 -10.75 5.47
N HIS A 67 -6.77 -11.16 5.86
CA HIS A 67 -6.07 -12.34 5.35
C HIS A 67 -6.60 -13.68 5.91
N THR A 68 -7.91 -13.78 6.13
CA THR A 68 -8.61 -14.99 6.61
C THR A 68 -9.67 -15.48 5.61
N GLY A 69 -9.91 -16.79 5.57
CA GLY A 69 -10.99 -17.39 4.76
C GLY A 69 -10.72 -17.50 3.24
N PRO A 70 -11.71 -17.97 2.46
CA PRO A 70 -11.53 -18.44 1.08
C PRO A 70 -11.29 -17.34 0.04
N ARG A 71 -11.51 -16.05 0.37
CA ARG A 71 -11.33 -14.91 -0.55
C ARG A 71 -10.33 -13.87 -0.03
N LYS A 72 -9.47 -14.28 0.91
CA LYS A 72 -8.53 -13.39 1.60
C LYS A 72 -7.68 -12.53 0.65
N LEU A 73 -7.03 -13.15 -0.34
CA LEU A 73 -6.17 -12.44 -1.28
C LEU A 73 -6.97 -11.54 -2.22
N ALA A 74 -8.11 -12.01 -2.73
CA ALA A 74 -8.99 -11.23 -3.60
C ALA A 74 -9.49 -9.92 -2.94
N ARG A 75 -9.71 -9.94 -1.62
CA ARG A 75 -10.12 -8.74 -0.88
C ARG A 75 -8.97 -7.73 -0.72
N VAL A 76 -7.79 -8.21 -0.39
CA VAL A 76 -6.59 -7.36 -0.28
C VAL A 76 -6.26 -6.73 -1.64
N GLU A 77 -6.22 -7.55 -2.70
CA GLU A 77 -5.92 -7.09 -4.06
C GLU A 77 -6.93 -6.04 -4.53
N ARG A 78 -8.24 -6.29 -4.34
CA ARG A 78 -9.28 -5.33 -4.71
C ARG A 78 -9.10 -3.98 -4.01
N THR A 79 -8.85 -3.96 -2.69
CA THR A 79 -8.63 -2.72 -1.96
C THR A 79 -7.36 -2.00 -2.44
N ALA A 80 -6.26 -2.74 -2.65
CA ALA A 80 -5.00 -2.17 -3.15
C ALA A 80 -5.18 -1.54 -4.54
N LEU A 81 -5.73 -2.27 -5.51
CA LEU A 81 -5.95 -1.76 -6.87
C LEU A 81 -6.93 -0.59 -6.91
N ALA A 82 -7.99 -0.60 -6.09
CA ALA A 82 -8.89 0.55 -5.97
C ALA A 82 -8.18 1.79 -5.39
N THR A 83 -7.21 1.59 -4.49
CA THR A 83 -6.40 2.68 -3.93
C THR A 83 -5.44 3.24 -4.97
N VAL A 84 -4.82 2.39 -5.79
CA VAL A 84 -4.01 2.79 -6.95
C VAL A 84 -4.86 3.60 -7.93
N ALA A 85 -6.07 3.12 -8.26
CA ALA A 85 -7.01 3.84 -9.13
C ALA A 85 -7.44 5.19 -8.56
N TRP A 86 -7.59 5.29 -7.24
CA TRP A 86 -7.92 6.56 -6.59
C TRP A 86 -6.81 7.61 -6.74
N ILE A 87 -5.55 7.19 -6.56
CA ILE A 87 -4.37 8.08 -6.64
C ILE A 87 -4.01 8.39 -8.09
N HIS A 88 -3.94 7.37 -8.94
CA HIS A 88 -3.38 7.45 -10.29
C HIS A 88 -4.44 7.57 -11.40
N GLY A 89 -5.71 7.37 -11.08
CA GLY A 89 -6.81 7.39 -12.05
C GLY A 89 -6.88 6.15 -12.94
N VAL A 90 -6.04 5.13 -12.71
CA VAL A 90 -5.95 3.92 -13.52
C VAL A 90 -5.77 2.68 -12.64
N VAL A 91 -6.29 1.54 -13.10
CA VAL A 91 -5.95 0.23 -12.54
C VAL A 91 -4.85 -0.37 -13.41
N PRO A 92 -3.67 -0.73 -12.85
CA PRO A 92 -2.60 -1.34 -13.62
C PRO A 92 -3.03 -2.70 -14.15
N ALA A 93 -2.68 -3.01 -15.40
CA ALA A 93 -2.99 -4.27 -16.05
C ALA A 93 -1.95 -5.36 -15.77
N THR A 94 -0.76 -4.99 -15.28
CA THR A 94 0.32 -5.92 -14.94
C THR A 94 1.03 -5.55 -13.65
N VAL A 95 1.77 -6.50 -13.07
CA VAL A 95 2.64 -6.23 -11.91
C VAL A 95 3.70 -5.17 -12.24
N ALA A 96 4.26 -5.15 -13.45
CA ALA A 96 5.20 -4.15 -13.91
C ALA A 96 4.60 -2.74 -13.87
N GLU A 97 3.36 -2.57 -14.35
CA GLU A 97 2.65 -1.30 -14.32
C GLU A 97 2.36 -0.86 -12.89
N LEU A 98 1.90 -1.78 -12.03
CA LEU A 98 1.72 -1.50 -10.61
C LEU A 98 3.01 -0.99 -9.98
N PHE A 99 4.14 -1.66 -10.24
CA PHE A 99 5.44 -1.27 -9.73
C PHE A 99 5.86 0.12 -10.23
N GLY A 100 5.68 0.40 -11.53
CA GLY A 100 5.95 1.72 -12.10
C GLY A 100 5.10 2.84 -11.48
N LEU A 101 3.89 2.50 -10.99
CA LEU A 101 3.03 3.46 -10.32
C LEU A 101 3.40 3.69 -8.86
N VAL A 102 3.71 2.63 -8.10
CA VAL A 102 3.80 2.72 -6.63
C VAL A 102 5.21 2.51 -6.07
N VAL A 103 6.09 1.78 -6.73
CA VAL A 103 7.39 1.43 -6.16
C VAL A 103 8.38 2.59 -6.35
N ASP A 104 9.02 3.01 -5.27
CA ASP A 104 10.15 3.92 -5.32
C ASP A 104 11.42 3.14 -5.70
N THR A 105 12.03 3.48 -6.84
CA THR A 105 13.24 2.85 -7.35
C THR A 105 14.48 3.72 -7.19
N SER A 106 14.38 4.85 -6.48
CA SER A 106 15.48 5.82 -6.35
C SER A 106 16.73 5.25 -5.65
N HIS A 107 16.55 4.21 -4.83
CA HIS A 107 17.62 3.54 -4.08
C HIS A 107 18.01 2.17 -4.65
N GLU A 108 17.44 1.79 -5.79
CA GLU A 108 17.70 0.49 -6.41
C GLU A 108 19.05 0.48 -7.14
N VAL A 109 19.82 -0.59 -7.01
CA VAL A 109 21.10 -0.77 -7.73
C VAL A 109 21.09 -1.99 -8.66
N PRO A 110 21.97 -2.03 -9.68
CA PRO A 110 22.14 -3.21 -10.53
C PRO A 110 22.46 -4.46 -9.70
N GLY A 111 21.47 -5.34 -9.55
CA GLY A 111 21.58 -6.56 -8.74
C GLY A 111 20.40 -6.80 -7.80
N ASP A 112 19.68 -5.76 -7.40
CA ASP A 112 18.54 -5.89 -6.47
C ASP A 112 17.38 -6.70 -7.08
N ARG A 113 17.28 -6.72 -8.42
CA ARG A 113 16.28 -7.47 -9.21
C ARG A 113 16.70 -8.88 -9.65
N LYS A 114 17.72 -9.48 -9.04
CA LYS A 114 18.20 -10.83 -9.43
C LYS A 114 17.36 -11.98 -8.85
N ALA A 115 16.52 -11.71 -7.86
CA ALA A 115 15.76 -12.75 -7.17
C ALA A 115 14.53 -13.22 -7.99
N PRO A 116 14.05 -14.47 -7.78
CA PRO A 116 12.99 -15.06 -8.62
C PRO A 116 11.68 -14.29 -8.66
N TRP A 117 11.32 -13.57 -7.60
CA TRP A 117 10.07 -12.79 -7.55
C TRP A 117 10.04 -11.58 -8.49
N TRP A 118 11.19 -11.19 -9.05
CA TRP A 118 11.27 -10.17 -10.10
C TRP A 118 11.03 -10.73 -11.51
N ALA A 119 10.90 -12.04 -11.67
CA ALA A 119 10.66 -12.67 -12.98
C ALA A 119 9.20 -12.59 -13.43
N SER A 120 8.26 -12.32 -12.51
CA SER A 120 6.81 -12.33 -12.78
C SER A 120 6.22 -10.93 -13.00
N LEU A 121 7.01 -9.96 -13.47
CA LEU A 121 6.50 -8.59 -13.66
C LEU A 121 5.44 -8.48 -14.77
N ASP A 122 5.45 -9.40 -15.75
CA ASP A 122 4.45 -9.44 -16.82
C ASP A 122 3.14 -10.14 -16.40
N GLU A 123 3.02 -10.59 -15.15
CA GLU A 123 1.80 -11.21 -14.63
C GLU A 123 0.63 -10.21 -14.69
N ALA A 124 -0.50 -10.66 -15.25
CA ALA A 124 -1.68 -9.85 -15.43
C ALA A 124 -2.37 -9.57 -14.09
N LEU A 125 -2.86 -8.34 -13.94
CA LEU A 125 -3.66 -7.89 -12.80
C LEU A 125 -5.11 -7.62 -13.22
N PRO A 126 -6.09 -7.86 -12.34
CA PRO A 126 -5.96 -8.56 -11.05
C PRO A 126 -5.65 -10.07 -11.21
N ILE A 127 -4.93 -10.64 -10.25
CA ILE A 127 -4.54 -12.06 -10.19
C ILE A 127 -5.68 -12.92 -9.64
N VAL A 128 -6.33 -12.47 -8.56
CA VAL A 128 -7.25 -13.31 -7.77
C VAL A 128 -8.64 -12.70 -7.61
N CYS A 129 -8.76 -11.38 -7.62
CA CYS A 129 -10.03 -10.69 -7.58
C CYS A 129 -10.64 -10.60 -8.98
N GLN A 130 -11.94 -10.29 -9.03
CA GLN A 130 -12.60 -10.09 -10.32
C GLN A 130 -12.06 -8.82 -10.99
N PRO A 131 -11.97 -8.78 -12.32
CA PRO A 131 -11.58 -7.57 -13.05
C PRO A 131 -12.32 -6.34 -12.55
N LEU A 132 -11.56 -5.27 -12.32
CA LEU A 132 -12.09 -3.98 -11.92
C LEU A 132 -12.22 -3.11 -13.16
N ASP A 133 -13.37 -2.49 -13.34
CA ASP A 133 -13.50 -1.35 -14.25
C ASP A 133 -12.75 -0.16 -13.61
N GLY A 134 -11.56 0.13 -14.14
CA GLY A 134 -10.66 1.11 -13.55
C GLY A 134 -11.25 2.51 -13.51
N ASP A 135 -11.94 2.94 -14.57
CA ASP A 135 -12.57 4.25 -14.64
C ASP A 135 -13.72 4.34 -13.64
N ALA A 136 -14.58 3.31 -13.59
CA ALA A 136 -15.69 3.29 -12.66
C ALA A 136 -15.22 3.31 -11.20
N VAL A 137 -14.21 2.50 -10.85
CA VAL A 137 -13.65 2.45 -9.49
C VAL A 137 -12.96 3.77 -9.13
N ALA A 138 -12.12 4.31 -10.01
CA ALA A 138 -11.45 5.59 -9.79
C ALA A 138 -12.47 6.72 -9.57
N HIS A 139 -13.51 6.80 -10.40
CA HIS A 139 -14.58 7.78 -10.26
C HIS A 139 -15.36 7.59 -8.95
N GLN A 140 -15.70 6.36 -8.58
CA GLN A 140 -16.43 6.07 -7.35
C GLN A 140 -15.63 6.50 -6.11
N VAL A 141 -14.35 6.12 -6.04
CA VAL A 141 -13.49 6.43 -4.89
C VAL A 141 -13.21 7.93 -4.81
N ARG A 142 -12.92 8.58 -5.95
CA ARG A 142 -12.71 10.04 -6.02
C ARG A 142 -13.92 10.81 -5.52
N ARG A 143 -15.11 10.49 -6.02
CA ARG A 143 -16.35 11.15 -5.59
C ARG A 143 -16.61 10.97 -4.10
N ALA A 144 -16.37 9.77 -3.56
CA ALA A 144 -16.52 9.51 -2.14
C ALA A 144 -15.51 10.32 -1.31
N GLY A 145 -14.26 10.38 -1.75
CA GLY A 145 -13.20 11.19 -1.14
C GLY A 145 -13.54 12.67 -1.12
N GLU A 146 -13.88 13.25 -2.27
CA GLU A 146 -14.27 14.67 -2.39
C GLU A 146 -15.46 15.02 -1.50
N ALA A 147 -16.53 14.21 -1.53
CA ALA A 147 -17.70 14.41 -0.67
C ALA A 147 -17.35 14.32 0.84
N ALA A 148 -16.32 13.55 1.19
CA ALA A 148 -15.84 13.41 2.55
C ALA A 148 -14.73 14.42 2.93
N GLY A 149 -14.32 15.31 2.03
CA GLY A 149 -13.17 16.19 2.23
C GLY A 149 -11.86 15.41 2.45
N ARG A 150 -11.70 14.27 1.76
CA ARG A 150 -10.53 13.38 1.79
C ARG A 150 -9.95 13.29 0.38
N LEU A 151 -8.79 13.91 0.19
CA LEU A 151 -8.09 13.86 -1.10
C LEU A 151 -6.86 12.96 -0.99
N PRO A 152 -6.66 12.02 -1.92
CA PRO A 152 -5.48 11.18 -1.94
C PRO A 152 -4.29 12.04 -2.37
N LEU A 153 -3.15 11.90 -1.70
CA LEU A 153 -1.96 12.70 -2.01
C LEU A 153 -0.79 11.84 -2.45
N TRP A 154 -0.60 10.70 -1.79
CA TRP A 154 0.59 9.91 -1.96
C TRP A 154 0.29 8.45 -1.66
N TYR A 155 0.76 7.57 -2.52
CA TYR A 155 0.77 6.13 -2.31
C TYR A 155 2.03 5.58 -2.94
N ARG A 156 2.93 5.06 -2.11
CA ARG A 156 4.18 4.47 -2.56
C ARG A 156 4.56 3.28 -1.70
N ALA A 157 5.43 2.46 -2.25
CA ALA A 157 6.08 1.38 -1.54
C ALA A 157 7.58 1.36 -1.86
N ASP A 158 8.36 0.86 -0.94
CA ASP A 158 9.73 0.41 -1.17
C ASP A 158 9.76 -1.12 -1.07
N VAL A 159 10.50 -1.75 -1.97
CA VAL A 159 10.64 -3.21 -2.06
C VAL A 159 12.08 -3.56 -1.73
N LEU A 160 12.29 -3.97 -0.48
CA LEU A 160 13.59 -4.28 0.09
C LEU A 160 13.92 -5.75 -0.17
N SER A 161 14.92 -5.99 -1.01
CA SER A 161 15.49 -7.32 -1.22
C SER A 161 16.48 -7.65 -0.09
N ALA A 162 16.68 -8.94 0.18
CA ALA A 162 17.74 -9.39 1.10
C ALA A 162 19.13 -8.88 0.67
N ALA A 163 19.39 -8.79 -0.64
CA ALA A 163 20.64 -8.24 -1.17
C ALA A 163 20.82 -6.76 -0.83
N ARG A 164 19.73 -5.97 -0.90
CA ARG A 164 19.74 -4.55 -0.49
C ARG A 164 19.95 -4.40 1.00
N ILE A 165 19.20 -5.14 1.82
CA ILE A 165 19.35 -5.12 3.28
C ILE A 165 20.78 -5.45 3.68
N ASN A 166 21.36 -6.54 3.14
CA ASN A 166 22.74 -6.94 3.44
C ASN A 166 23.75 -5.86 3.04
N ARG A 167 23.56 -5.20 1.89
CA ARG A 167 24.41 -4.09 1.46
C ARG A 167 24.33 -2.90 2.42
N GLU A 168 23.11 -2.53 2.83
CA GLU A 168 22.89 -1.43 3.77
C GLU A 168 23.49 -1.73 5.15
N LEU A 169 23.39 -2.99 5.63
CA LEU A 169 24.04 -3.43 6.87
C LEU A 169 25.57 -3.33 6.79
N VAL A 170 26.18 -3.77 5.69
CA VAL A 170 27.64 -3.63 5.50
C VAL A 170 28.07 -2.16 5.49
N ALA A 171 27.29 -1.29 4.82
CA ALA A 171 27.56 0.15 4.82
C ALA A 171 27.41 0.75 6.22
N GLU A 172 26.46 0.27 7.00
CA GLU A 172 26.23 0.68 8.38
C GLU A 172 27.38 0.25 9.30
N GLU A 173 27.83 -0.99 9.21
CA GLU A 173 28.99 -1.51 9.98
C GLU A 173 30.28 -0.73 9.67
N ALA A 174 30.42 -0.19 8.47
CA ALA A 174 31.57 0.60 8.05
C ALA A 174 31.54 2.07 8.55
N ARG A 175 30.44 2.55 9.15
CA ARG A 175 30.35 3.92 9.67
C ARG A 175 31.20 4.09 10.93
N VAL A 176 32.25 4.91 10.82
CA VAL A 176 33.24 5.18 11.88
C VAL A 176 32.62 5.76 13.16
N ASP A 177 31.55 6.53 13.03
CA ASP A 177 30.89 7.20 14.17
C ASP A 177 29.87 6.31 14.91
N GLY A 178 29.60 5.11 14.38
CA GLY A 178 28.50 4.25 14.81
C GLY A 178 27.13 4.88 14.59
N THR A 179 26.08 4.06 14.53
CA THR A 179 24.72 4.58 14.67
C THR A 179 24.48 4.91 16.14
N LYS A 180 24.18 6.17 16.45
CA LYS A 180 23.33 6.42 17.61
C LYS A 180 21.98 5.78 17.28
N ASN A 181 21.77 4.54 17.70
CA ASN A 181 20.45 3.92 17.76
C ASN A 181 19.62 4.71 18.77
N THR A 182 19.08 5.86 18.36
CA THR A 182 18.18 6.71 19.17
C THR A 182 16.80 6.09 19.39
N TRP A 183 16.59 4.84 18.96
CA TRP A 183 15.35 4.09 19.15
C TRP A 183 15.38 3.16 20.37
N ALA A 184 16.50 3.07 21.07
CA ALA A 184 16.66 2.31 22.30
C ALA A 184 16.83 3.23 23.51
N THR A 185 15.80 4.02 23.83
CA THR A 185 15.55 4.58 25.18
C THR A 185 14.05 4.66 25.40
#